data_AF-A0A3E2HH21-F1
#
_entry.id   AF-A0A3E2HH21-F1
#
_cell.length_a   1.000
_cell.length_b   1.000
_cell.length_c   1.000
_cell.angle_alpha   90.00
_cell.angle_beta   90.00
_cell.angle_gamma   90.00
#
_symmetry.space_group_name_H-M   'P 1'
#
loop_
_entity.id
_entity.type
_entity.pdbx_description
1 polymer ?
#
loop_
_entity_poly.entity_id
_entity_poly.type
_entity_poly.pdbx_seq_one_letter_code
_entity_poly.pdbx_strand_id
1 'polypeptide(L)'
;MLPKRANKRAETSDSSSSRGENVNTSLTIESAGPSTLSKKRKAEEEIIGSLDPSASSQSQNVKGQEGAELIAVLNDNQLIFETMKLAFDKEPELTLLKLMGKYNFSFEKMKDLLKRENMNLNFSRVKYKQISSRVGLLPQKDVDGIQTFEMHYARLLKETFVKIIDDIDLLGKQYGTTEKQNNEEARARYLSAYFNQIVGMFGGVIFNTPESIIEGKITTKGRIEYQFKMYGGITIVFIEVKQKSGTNFELLDFIAQVIAECDACAWVNHQDGRYIGDPSPQFFIGNFQGGSKRIRIEDPPSSFDSDYDCRNHVLLIRRSCEALYYMFLKSYIAGLDANWNRSTQTGEREDKERDSTPGWLNARSKGEAALNTAIQGSEEYFRGELANSEGSAKLAADFLEEH
;
A
#
# COMPACT_ATOMS: atom_id res chain seq x y z
N MET A 1 34.40 6.81 -48.49
CA MET A 1 33.32 6.76 -49.50
C MET A 1 32.00 6.56 -48.77
N LEU A 2 31.15 7.60 -48.77
CA LEU A 2 29.80 7.62 -48.19
C LEU A 2 28.75 7.26 -49.26
N PRO A 3 27.59 6.71 -48.89
CA PRO A 3 26.37 6.92 -49.65
C PRO A 3 25.46 7.96 -48.98
N LYS A 4 25.08 8.95 -49.78
CA LYS A 4 24.11 10.02 -49.51
C LYS A 4 22.70 9.44 -49.32
N ARG A 5 21.93 9.96 -48.36
CA ARG A 5 20.46 9.84 -48.35
C ARG A 5 19.83 11.22 -48.35
N ALA A 6 18.84 11.34 -49.24
CA ALA A 6 18.26 12.58 -49.72
C ALA A 6 17.14 13.09 -48.80
N ASN A 7 17.12 14.41 -48.63
CA ASN A 7 16.00 15.19 -48.12
C ASN A 7 14.88 15.24 -49.16
N LYS A 8 13.64 15.06 -48.73
CA LYS A 8 12.46 15.45 -49.50
C LYS A 8 11.54 16.31 -48.61
N ARG A 9 11.59 17.62 -48.87
CA ARG A 9 10.62 18.63 -48.43
C ARG A 9 9.26 18.33 -49.07
N ALA A 10 8.19 18.49 -48.30
CA ALA A 10 6.86 18.78 -48.82
C ALA A 10 6.41 20.10 -48.21
N GLU A 11 6.28 21.10 -49.07
CA GLU A 11 5.60 22.37 -48.82
C GLU A 11 4.11 22.15 -49.12
N THR A 12 3.23 22.61 -48.23
CA THR A 12 1.85 22.98 -48.59
C THR A 12 1.48 24.24 -47.81
N SER A 13 1.16 25.26 -48.59
CA SER A 13 0.74 26.61 -48.24
C SER A 13 -0.73 26.70 -47.82
N ASP A 14 -0.99 27.60 -46.87
CA ASP A 14 -2.10 28.55 -46.72
C ASP A 14 -3.49 28.25 -47.29
N SER A 15 -4.50 28.33 -46.42
CA SER A 15 -5.60 29.28 -46.59
C SER A 15 -6.47 29.46 -45.33
N SER A 16 -6.42 30.68 -44.77
CA SER A 16 -7.55 31.52 -44.32
C SER A 16 -8.62 31.02 -43.32
N SER A 17 -8.68 31.75 -42.20
CA SER A 17 -9.84 32.53 -41.70
C SER A 17 -11.13 31.80 -41.31
N SER A 18 -11.40 31.76 -40.00
CA SER A 18 -12.62 32.35 -39.46
C SER A 18 -12.49 32.71 -37.97
N ARG A 19 -12.99 33.90 -37.66
CA ARG A 19 -13.23 34.47 -36.33
C ARG A 19 -14.15 33.55 -35.51
N GLY A 20 -13.79 33.29 -34.27
CA GLY A 20 -14.66 32.73 -33.23
C GLY A 20 -14.41 33.49 -31.93
N GLU A 21 -15.49 33.96 -31.34
CA GLU A 21 -15.56 35.04 -30.35
C GLU A 21 -15.03 34.64 -28.97
N ASN A 22 -14.35 35.59 -28.33
CA ASN A 22 -14.02 35.59 -26.91
C ASN A 22 -15.30 35.71 -26.08
N VAL A 23 -15.69 34.65 -25.39
CA VAL A 23 -16.63 34.74 -24.26
C VAL A 23 -15.82 34.83 -22.97
N ASN A 24 -15.65 36.07 -22.51
CA ASN A 24 -15.24 36.40 -21.15
C ASN A 24 -16.39 36.02 -20.20
N THR A 25 -16.23 34.97 -19.42
CA THR A 25 -17.07 34.71 -18.25
C THR A 25 -16.35 35.23 -17.01
N SER A 26 -16.55 36.51 -16.70
CA SER A 26 -16.32 37.05 -15.37
C SER A 26 -17.29 36.39 -14.40
N LEU A 27 -16.75 35.62 -13.46
CA LEU A 27 -17.51 35.13 -12.31
C LEU A 27 -17.19 36.05 -11.12
N THR A 28 -18.15 36.93 -10.85
CA THR A 28 -18.19 37.82 -9.70
C THR A 28 -18.35 36.97 -8.44
N ILE A 29 -17.34 36.98 -7.57
CA ILE A 29 -17.46 36.43 -6.21
C ILE A 29 -17.99 37.56 -5.34
N GLU A 30 -19.26 37.46 -4.97
CA GLU A 30 -19.85 38.30 -3.93
C GLU A 30 -19.27 37.93 -2.57
N SER A 31 -18.77 38.95 -1.88
CA SER A 31 -18.29 38.90 -0.51
C SER A 31 -19.46 38.68 0.46
N ALA A 32 -19.56 37.49 1.04
CA ALA A 32 -20.38 37.28 2.23
C ALA A 32 -19.57 37.68 3.47
N GLY A 33 -19.95 38.80 4.08
CA GLY A 33 -19.46 39.24 5.38
C GLY A 33 -19.97 38.36 6.54
N PRO A 34 -19.48 38.62 7.77
CA PRO A 34 -19.43 37.64 8.84
C PRO A 34 -20.74 37.55 9.62
N SER A 35 -21.35 36.36 9.67
CA SER A 35 -22.49 36.08 10.56
C SER A 35 -22.08 35.14 11.71
N THR A 36 -21.84 35.76 12.86
CA THR A 36 -22.32 35.32 14.20
C THR A 36 -22.42 33.82 14.47
N LEU A 37 -21.33 33.23 15.00
CA LEU A 37 -21.35 31.98 15.76
C LEU A 37 -20.73 32.22 17.16
N SER A 38 -21.37 33.09 17.93
CA SER A 38 -21.18 33.18 19.38
C SER A 38 -22.50 32.83 20.05
N LYS A 39 -22.69 31.54 20.39
CA LYS A 39 -23.62 30.99 21.42
C LYS A 39 -23.81 29.48 21.21
N LYS A 40 -22.73 28.71 21.31
CA LYS A 40 -22.81 27.26 21.54
C LYS A 40 -21.56 26.68 22.22
N ARG A 41 -21.00 27.42 23.18
CA ARG A 41 -19.97 26.96 24.12
C ARG A 41 -20.44 27.29 25.54
N LYS A 42 -21.28 26.43 26.11
CA LYS A 42 -21.60 26.38 27.55
C LYS A 42 -22.51 25.20 27.96
N ALA A 43 -22.35 24.04 27.32
CA ALA A 43 -23.12 22.84 27.70
C ALA A 43 -22.37 21.52 27.42
N GLU A 44 -21.03 21.51 27.47
CA GLU A 44 -20.20 20.30 27.33
C GLU A 44 -19.00 20.33 28.29
N GLU A 45 -19.22 20.78 29.53
CA GLU A 45 -18.27 20.65 30.64
C GLU A 45 -19.01 20.12 31.87
N GLU A 46 -19.51 18.89 31.76
CA GLU A 46 -19.79 18.00 32.90
C GLU A 46 -20.10 16.61 32.34
N ILE A 47 -19.04 15.82 32.12
CA ILE A 47 -18.93 14.36 32.22
C ILE A 47 -17.43 14.09 32.01
N ILE A 48 -16.67 14.26 33.09
CA ILE A 48 -15.31 13.72 33.21
C ILE A 48 -15.41 12.62 34.27
N GLY A 49 -15.53 11.40 33.79
CA GLY A 49 -15.52 10.18 34.60
C GLY A 49 -14.91 9.05 33.78
N SER A 50 -13.62 8.80 34.02
CA SER A 50 -12.82 7.63 33.63
C SER A 50 -13.11 7.00 32.26
N LEU A 51 -12.35 7.41 31.24
CA LEU A 51 -12.16 6.61 30.03
C LEU A 51 -10.78 5.98 30.05
N ASP A 52 -10.80 4.66 30.22
CA ASP A 52 -9.69 3.72 30.11
C ASP A 52 -9.31 3.57 28.61
N PRO A 53 -8.07 3.84 28.17
CA PRO A 53 -7.66 3.70 26.78
C PRO A 53 -7.21 2.26 26.52
N SER A 54 -8.09 1.29 26.79
CA SER A 54 -7.95 -0.10 26.36
C SER A 54 -9.06 -0.43 25.35
N ALA A 55 -9.22 0.39 24.32
CA ALA A 55 -9.95 0.00 23.12
C ALA A 55 -9.03 -0.85 22.25
N SER A 56 -8.77 -2.07 22.74
CA SER A 56 -8.47 -3.20 21.88
C SER A 56 -9.47 -3.18 20.72
N SER A 57 -8.97 -3.21 19.49
CA SER A 57 -9.74 -3.57 18.32
C SER A 57 -10.67 -4.73 18.69
N GLN A 58 -11.96 -4.42 18.83
CA GLN A 58 -13.00 -5.43 18.97
C GLN A 58 -13.00 -6.20 17.65
N SER A 59 -12.16 -7.24 17.61
CA SER A 59 -12.38 -8.42 16.80
C SER A 59 -13.84 -8.79 17.04
N GLN A 60 -14.69 -8.57 16.04
CA GLN A 60 -16.02 -9.11 16.08
C GLN A 60 -15.84 -10.61 16.34
N ASN A 61 -16.38 -11.08 17.46
CA ASN A 61 -16.55 -12.50 17.74
C ASN A 61 -17.50 -13.07 16.68
N VAL A 62 -16.98 -13.29 15.48
CA VAL A 62 -17.55 -14.25 14.54
C VAL A 62 -17.33 -15.58 15.24
N LYS A 63 -18.40 -16.10 15.85
CA LYS A 63 -18.45 -17.45 16.41
C LYS A 63 -17.72 -18.39 15.47
N GLY A 64 -16.64 -18.99 15.96
CA GLY A 64 -15.78 -19.86 15.20
C GLY A 64 -16.60 -20.86 14.39
N GLN A 65 -16.49 -20.77 13.07
CA GLN A 65 -16.64 -21.95 12.24
C GLN A 65 -15.43 -22.85 12.55
N GLU A 66 -15.52 -23.60 13.65
CA GLU A 66 -14.69 -24.78 13.93
C GLU A 66 -15.06 -25.92 12.97
N GLY A 67 -14.89 -25.63 11.70
CA GLY A 67 -14.94 -26.56 10.61
C GLY A 67 -13.91 -26.06 9.63
N ALA A 68 -12.64 -26.16 10.00
CA ALA A 68 -11.58 -26.15 9.00
C ALA A 68 -11.89 -27.33 8.07
N GLU A 69 -12.67 -27.05 7.01
CA GLU A 69 -12.88 -28.01 5.94
C GLU A 69 -11.49 -28.48 5.54
N LEU A 70 -11.24 -29.77 5.77
CA LEU A 70 -9.99 -30.41 5.38
C LEU A 70 -9.78 -30.11 3.90
N ILE A 71 -8.82 -29.24 3.61
CA ILE A 71 -8.46 -28.89 2.25
C ILE A 71 -8.09 -30.18 1.53
N ALA A 72 -8.90 -30.57 0.54
CA ALA A 72 -8.70 -31.84 -0.14
C ALA A 72 -7.40 -31.79 -0.95
N VAL A 73 -6.57 -32.82 -0.84
CA VAL A 73 -5.33 -32.92 -1.62
C VAL A 73 -5.64 -33.46 -3.01
N LEU A 74 -5.28 -32.73 -4.06
CA LEU A 74 -5.40 -33.23 -5.43
C LEU A 74 -4.18 -34.05 -5.80
N ASN A 75 -4.41 -35.27 -6.30
CA ASN A 75 -3.35 -36.03 -6.96
C ASN A 75 -3.07 -35.49 -8.37
N ASP A 76 -1.99 -35.96 -8.99
CA ASP A 76 -1.53 -35.45 -10.30
C ASP A 76 -2.60 -35.58 -11.40
N ASN A 77 -3.36 -36.67 -11.45
CA ASN A 77 -4.41 -36.86 -12.45
C ASN A 77 -5.59 -35.91 -12.24
N GLN A 78 -5.97 -35.68 -10.98
CA GLN A 78 -7.02 -34.72 -10.65
C GLN A 78 -6.57 -33.29 -10.95
N LEU A 79 -5.31 -32.95 -10.64
CA LEU A 79 -4.74 -31.64 -10.95
C LEU A 79 -4.71 -31.38 -12.47
N ILE A 80 -4.32 -32.37 -13.27
CA ILE A 80 -4.40 -32.29 -14.74
C ILE A 80 -5.84 -32.02 -15.18
N PHE A 81 -6.81 -32.78 -14.65
CA PHE A 81 -8.21 -32.62 -15.00
C PHE A 81 -8.76 -31.24 -14.64
N GLU A 82 -8.49 -30.74 -13.43
CA GLU A 82 -8.89 -29.38 -13.02
C GLU A 82 -8.17 -28.31 -13.85
N THR A 83 -6.91 -28.53 -14.25
CA THR A 83 -6.18 -27.61 -15.13
C THR A 83 -6.80 -27.56 -16.53
N MET A 84 -7.22 -28.70 -17.08
CA MET A 84 -7.93 -28.73 -18.36
C MET A 84 -9.25 -27.98 -18.29
N LYS A 85 -9.98 -28.04 -17.17
CA LYS A 85 -11.19 -27.24 -16.99
C LYS A 85 -10.90 -25.74 -17.05
N LEU A 86 -9.78 -25.27 -16.50
CA LEU A 86 -9.37 -23.86 -16.61
C LEU A 86 -9.28 -23.42 -18.07
N ALA A 87 -8.79 -24.27 -18.97
CA ALA A 87 -8.66 -23.95 -20.40
C ALA A 87 -10.01 -23.69 -21.10
N PHE A 88 -11.10 -24.22 -20.57
CA PHE A 88 -12.45 -24.04 -21.11
C PHE A 88 -13.31 -23.08 -20.28
N ASP A 89 -12.79 -22.56 -19.17
CA ASP A 89 -13.50 -21.60 -18.33
C ASP A 89 -13.49 -20.21 -18.97
N LYS A 90 -14.57 -19.45 -18.78
CA LYS A 90 -14.67 -18.06 -19.22
C LYS A 90 -13.87 -17.11 -18.32
N GLU A 91 -13.64 -17.52 -17.07
CA GLU A 91 -12.98 -16.76 -16.01
C GLU A 91 -11.91 -17.63 -15.32
N PRO A 92 -10.89 -18.08 -16.06
CA PRO A 92 -9.93 -19.08 -15.56
C PRO A 92 -9.16 -18.59 -14.34
N GLU A 93 -8.91 -17.29 -14.19
CA GLU A 93 -8.26 -16.72 -13.02
C GLU A 93 -9.09 -16.92 -11.73
N LEU A 94 -10.40 -16.74 -11.79
CA LEU A 94 -11.28 -16.94 -10.64
C LEU A 94 -11.43 -18.42 -10.31
N THR A 95 -11.47 -19.26 -11.34
CA THR A 95 -11.51 -20.72 -11.15
C THR A 95 -10.21 -21.20 -10.51
N LEU A 96 -9.04 -20.64 -10.87
CA LEU A 96 -7.79 -20.92 -10.17
C LEU A 96 -7.87 -20.53 -8.68
N LEU A 97 -8.38 -19.34 -8.33
CA LEU A 97 -8.52 -18.92 -6.93
C LEU A 97 -9.51 -19.79 -6.14
N LYS A 98 -10.56 -20.30 -6.80
CA LYS A 98 -11.48 -21.29 -6.21
C LYS A 98 -10.79 -22.63 -5.98
N LEU A 99 -9.95 -23.08 -6.93
CA LEU A 99 -9.15 -24.29 -6.75
C LEU A 99 -8.18 -24.15 -5.58
N MET A 100 -7.48 -23.01 -5.48
CA MET A 100 -6.60 -22.69 -4.36
C MET A 100 -7.35 -22.71 -3.02
N GLY A 101 -8.52 -22.07 -2.94
CA GLY A 101 -9.32 -22.07 -1.71
C GLY A 101 -9.88 -23.44 -1.31
N LYS A 102 -10.03 -24.38 -2.25
CA LYS A 102 -10.65 -25.70 -2.01
C LYS A 102 -9.66 -26.83 -1.85
N TYR A 103 -8.48 -26.72 -2.48
CA TYR A 103 -7.57 -27.82 -2.65
C TYR A 103 -6.13 -27.48 -2.28
N ASN A 104 -5.40 -28.51 -1.88
CA ASN A 104 -3.96 -28.48 -1.73
C ASN A 104 -3.34 -29.21 -2.94
N PHE A 105 -2.44 -28.54 -3.64
CA PHE A 105 -1.72 -29.08 -4.78
C PHE A 105 -0.36 -28.40 -4.95
N SER A 106 0.54 -29.04 -5.69
CA SER A 106 1.84 -28.45 -6.02
C SER A 106 1.67 -27.29 -7.01
N PHE A 107 1.98 -26.07 -6.54
CA PHE A 107 1.91 -24.87 -7.37
C PHE A 107 2.87 -24.92 -8.57
N GLU A 108 4.07 -25.45 -8.39
CA GLU A 108 5.05 -25.62 -9.47
C GLU A 108 4.53 -26.58 -10.55
N LYS A 109 3.91 -27.70 -10.17
CA LYS A 109 3.25 -28.59 -11.13
C LYS A 109 2.10 -27.90 -11.86
N MET A 110 1.28 -27.12 -11.17
CA MET A 110 0.21 -26.33 -11.79
C MET A 110 0.81 -25.35 -12.82
N LYS A 111 1.84 -24.59 -12.47
CA LYS A 111 2.55 -23.69 -13.40
C LYS A 111 3.04 -24.42 -14.66
N ASP A 112 3.64 -25.59 -14.49
CA ASP A 112 4.10 -26.42 -15.61
C ASP A 112 2.95 -26.85 -16.52
N LEU A 113 1.81 -27.27 -15.95
CA LEU A 113 0.63 -27.66 -16.72
C LEU A 113 0.02 -26.48 -17.47
N LEU A 114 -0.14 -25.33 -16.80
CA LEU A 114 -0.61 -24.08 -17.42
C LEU A 114 0.27 -23.71 -18.62
N LYS A 115 1.60 -23.81 -18.46
CA LYS A 115 2.57 -23.52 -19.53
C LYS A 115 2.47 -24.50 -20.70
N ARG A 116 2.29 -25.80 -20.44
CA ARG A 116 2.11 -26.83 -21.48
C ARG A 116 0.84 -26.60 -22.31
N GLU A 117 -0.24 -26.19 -21.65
CA GLU A 117 -1.50 -25.85 -22.30
C GLU A 117 -1.51 -24.44 -22.92
N ASN A 118 -0.34 -23.77 -22.94
CA ASN A 118 -0.16 -22.40 -23.44
C ASN A 118 -1.14 -21.39 -22.80
N MET A 119 -1.48 -21.61 -21.53
CA MET A 119 -2.35 -20.73 -20.75
C MET A 119 -1.51 -19.70 -20.02
N ASN A 120 -1.69 -18.45 -20.39
CA ASN A 120 -1.11 -17.31 -19.70
C ASN A 120 -2.17 -16.67 -18.80
N LEU A 121 -2.31 -17.19 -17.57
CA LEU A 121 -3.23 -16.64 -16.58
C LEU A 121 -2.73 -15.31 -16.05
N ASN A 122 -3.60 -14.31 -16.01
CA ASN A 122 -3.26 -12.99 -15.50
C ASN A 122 -4.45 -12.37 -14.75
N PHE A 123 -4.25 -12.09 -13.46
CA PHE A 123 -5.26 -11.51 -12.57
C PHE A 123 -5.73 -10.10 -12.96
N SER A 124 -5.05 -9.41 -13.88
CA SER A 124 -5.49 -8.11 -14.42
C SER A 124 -6.85 -8.16 -15.15
N ARG A 125 -7.39 -9.35 -15.40
CA ARG A 125 -8.72 -9.55 -16.00
C ARG A 125 -9.83 -9.67 -14.96
N VAL A 126 -9.46 -9.93 -13.70
CA VAL A 126 -10.41 -10.04 -12.59
C VAL A 126 -11.09 -8.70 -12.37
N LYS A 127 -12.42 -8.74 -12.22
CA LYS A 127 -13.26 -7.57 -11.97
C LYS A 127 -13.64 -7.51 -10.50
N TYR A 128 -13.80 -6.29 -9.99
CA TYR A 128 -14.14 -6.07 -8.58
C TYR A 128 -15.37 -6.87 -8.14
N LYS A 129 -16.44 -6.83 -8.94
CA LYS A 129 -17.69 -7.55 -8.65
C LYS A 129 -17.53 -9.06 -8.52
N GLN A 130 -16.50 -9.64 -9.13
CA GLN A 130 -16.25 -11.07 -9.11
C GLN A 130 -15.46 -11.50 -7.86
N ILE A 131 -14.60 -10.62 -7.33
CA ILE A 131 -13.64 -10.96 -6.27
C ILE A 131 -13.99 -10.36 -4.91
N SER A 132 -14.75 -9.26 -4.87
CA SER A 132 -14.98 -8.47 -3.65
C SER A 132 -15.55 -9.32 -2.50
N SER A 133 -16.45 -10.25 -2.79
CA SER A 133 -17.06 -11.11 -1.77
C SER A 133 -16.06 -12.02 -1.07
N ARG A 134 -14.92 -12.35 -1.70
CA ARG A 134 -13.85 -13.15 -1.08
C ARG A 134 -13.16 -12.43 0.08
N VAL A 135 -13.17 -11.10 0.05
CA VAL A 135 -12.57 -10.24 1.10
C VAL A 135 -13.62 -9.55 1.97
N GLY A 136 -14.85 -10.07 2.00
CA GLY A 136 -15.96 -9.49 2.76
C GLY A 136 -16.50 -8.16 2.20
N LEU A 137 -16.10 -7.77 0.98
CA LEU A 137 -16.56 -6.54 0.33
C LEU A 137 -17.83 -6.78 -0.50
N LEU A 138 -18.70 -5.76 -0.53
CA LEU A 138 -19.95 -5.82 -1.27
C LEU A 138 -19.75 -5.38 -2.74
N PRO A 139 -20.09 -6.24 -3.73
CA PRO A 139 -19.91 -5.94 -5.16
C PRO A 139 -20.59 -4.65 -5.65
N GLN A 140 -21.63 -4.20 -4.94
CA GLN A 140 -22.48 -3.08 -5.34
C GLN A 140 -22.09 -1.73 -4.71
N LYS A 141 -21.23 -1.73 -3.68
CA LYS A 141 -20.94 -0.52 -2.90
C LYS A 141 -19.70 0.25 -3.40
N ASP A 142 -19.12 -0.14 -4.54
CA ASP A 142 -17.90 0.44 -5.11
C ASP A 142 -16.81 0.68 -4.03
N VAL A 143 -16.00 1.73 -4.17
CA VAL A 143 -14.92 2.09 -3.23
C VAL A 143 -15.46 2.56 -1.88
N ASP A 144 -16.67 3.11 -1.85
CA ASP A 144 -17.30 3.62 -0.62
C ASP A 144 -17.77 2.51 0.32
N GLY A 145 -17.92 1.28 -0.20
CA GLY A 145 -18.21 0.09 0.59
C GLY A 145 -17.00 -0.51 1.30
N ILE A 146 -15.79 -0.02 1.02
CA ILE A 146 -14.56 -0.55 1.59
C ILE A 146 -14.38 0.01 3.00
N GLN A 147 -14.20 -0.88 3.96
CA GLN A 147 -13.96 -0.50 5.35
C GLN A 147 -12.68 0.32 5.46
N THR A 148 -12.72 1.36 6.28
CA THR A 148 -11.54 2.19 6.53
C THR A 148 -10.88 1.85 7.84
N PHE A 149 -9.57 2.06 7.92
CA PHE A 149 -8.84 2.11 9.18
C PHE A 149 -8.26 3.51 9.40
N GLU A 150 -8.05 3.88 10.66
CA GLU A 150 -7.51 5.20 10.98
C GLU A 150 -6.03 5.30 10.60
N MET A 151 -5.70 6.35 9.87
CA MET A 151 -4.35 6.74 9.52
C MET A 151 -3.92 7.91 10.39
N HIS A 152 -2.74 7.78 10.96
CA HIS A 152 -2.08 8.86 11.70
C HIS A 152 -0.82 9.30 10.96
N TYR A 153 -0.35 10.50 11.30
CA TYR A 153 1.02 10.90 11.00
C TYR A 153 1.87 10.46 12.19
N ALA A 154 2.88 9.61 11.94
CA ALA A 154 3.85 9.23 12.95
C ALA A 154 5.08 10.12 12.79
N ARG A 155 5.42 10.87 13.83
CA ARG A 155 6.50 11.85 13.78
C ARG A 155 7.84 11.18 13.47
N LEU A 156 8.43 11.62 12.36
CA LEU A 156 9.75 11.18 11.94
C LEU A 156 10.83 12.08 12.54
N LEU A 157 11.94 11.46 12.96
CA LEU A 157 13.13 12.14 13.43
C LEU A 157 13.61 13.17 12.39
N LYS A 158 13.96 14.39 12.82
CA LYS A 158 14.32 15.47 11.90
C LYS A 158 15.55 15.11 11.07
N GLU A 159 16.55 14.49 11.66
CA GLU A 159 17.78 14.09 10.97
C GLU A 159 17.48 13.08 9.85
N THR A 160 16.58 12.12 10.09
CA THR A 160 16.11 11.18 9.06
C THR A 160 15.37 11.90 7.95
N PHE A 161 14.49 12.85 8.29
CA PHE A 161 13.76 13.62 7.29
C PHE A 161 14.67 14.48 6.41
N VAL A 162 15.71 15.10 6.98
CA VAL A 162 16.70 15.87 6.21
C VAL A 162 17.39 14.98 5.19
N LYS A 163 17.82 13.76 5.58
CA LYS A 163 18.41 12.80 4.64
C LYS A 163 17.46 12.40 3.51
N ILE A 164 16.16 12.27 3.79
CA ILE A 164 15.15 12.00 2.75
C ILE A 164 15.08 13.15 1.75
N ILE A 165 15.14 14.40 2.22
CA ILE A 165 15.17 15.57 1.32
C ILE A 165 16.44 15.56 0.46
N ASP A 166 17.59 15.25 1.05
CA ASP A 166 18.85 15.13 0.31
C ASP A 166 18.78 14.02 -0.74
N ASP A 167 18.18 12.87 -0.41
CA ASP A 167 17.96 11.76 -1.34
C ASP A 167 17.00 12.16 -2.47
N ILE A 168 15.90 12.85 -2.18
CA ILE A 168 14.95 13.33 -3.21
C ILE A 168 15.64 14.31 -4.16
N ASP A 169 16.45 15.23 -3.64
CA ASP A 169 17.22 16.18 -4.47
C ASP A 169 18.24 15.44 -5.35
N LEU A 170 18.99 14.49 -4.78
CA LEU A 170 19.95 13.67 -5.52
C LEU A 170 19.28 12.86 -6.64
N LEU A 171 18.21 12.13 -6.32
CA LEU A 171 17.50 11.30 -7.29
C LEU A 171 16.72 12.15 -8.30
N GLY A 172 16.23 13.32 -7.90
CA GLY A 172 15.63 14.31 -8.80
C GLY A 172 16.62 14.83 -9.83
N LYS A 173 17.89 15.08 -9.45
CA LYS A 173 18.97 15.42 -10.39
C LYS A 173 19.32 14.26 -11.32
N GLN A 174 19.27 13.03 -10.83
CA GLN A 174 19.64 11.84 -11.60
C GLN A 174 18.56 11.41 -12.60
N TYR A 175 17.29 11.39 -12.18
CA TYR A 175 16.17 10.85 -12.96
C TYR A 175 15.24 11.93 -13.54
N GLY A 176 15.41 13.19 -13.15
CA GLY A 176 14.49 14.29 -13.47
C GLY A 176 13.22 14.23 -12.61
N THR A 177 12.33 15.21 -12.82
CA THR A 177 10.99 15.22 -12.21
C THR A 177 10.19 13.99 -12.64
N THR A 178 9.24 13.55 -11.82
CA THR A 178 8.41 12.37 -12.10
C THR A 178 7.62 12.49 -13.41
N GLU A 179 7.26 13.72 -13.81
CA GLU A 179 6.69 14.06 -15.13
C GLU A 179 7.59 13.68 -16.33
N LYS A 180 8.92 13.76 -16.15
CA LYS A 180 9.91 13.46 -17.20
C LYS A 180 10.31 11.97 -17.20
N GLN A 181 9.93 11.23 -16.17
CA GLN A 181 10.24 9.81 -16.04
C GLN A 181 9.24 8.99 -16.86
N ASN A 182 9.66 8.63 -18.09
CA ASN A 182 8.88 7.83 -19.03
C ASN A 182 8.97 6.31 -18.78
N ASN A 183 9.85 5.89 -17.87
CA ASN A 183 10.05 4.50 -17.48
C ASN A 183 9.67 4.32 -16.01
N GLU A 184 8.93 3.24 -15.74
CA GLU A 184 8.46 2.81 -14.42
C GLU A 184 9.62 2.56 -13.45
N GLU A 185 10.70 1.92 -13.93
CA GLU A 185 11.88 1.68 -13.09
C GLU A 185 12.54 2.98 -12.60
N ALA A 186 12.63 4.00 -13.46
CA ALA A 186 13.18 5.30 -13.05
C ALA A 186 12.30 5.96 -11.98
N ARG A 187 10.99 5.79 -12.10
CA ARG A 187 10.02 6.30 -11.12
C ARG A 187 10.06 5.55 -9.80
N ALA A 188 10.10 4.23 -9.83
CA ALA A 188 10.27 3.41 -8.63
C ALA A 188 11.56 3.78 -7.89
N ARG A 189 12.68 3.94 -8.62
CA ARG A 189 13.94 4.39 -8.03
C ARG A 189 13.83 5.79 -7.42
N TYR A 190 13.23 6.75 -8.10
CA TYR A 190 12.99 8.08 -7.54
C TYR A 190 12.14 8.03 -6.27
N LEU A 191 11.02 7.31 -6.29
CA LEU A 191 10.13 7.16 -5.14
C LEU A 191 10.80 6.48 -3.95
N SER A 192 11.83 5.65 -4.18
CA SER A 192 12.58 5.01 -3.10
C SER A 192 13.24 5.99 -2.13
N ALA A 193 13.54 7.22 -2.55
CA ALA A 193 14.06 8.26 -1.65
C ALA A 193 13.11 8.57 -0.49
N TYR A 194 11.79 8.46 -0.68
CA TYR A 194 10.79 8.77 0.35
C TYR A 194 10.79 7.79 1.52
N PHE A 195 11.27 6.56 1.31
CA PHE A 195 11.13 5.50 2.30
C PHE A 195 12.41 4.72 2.61
N ASN A 196 13.49 4.81 1.82
CA ASN A 196 14.73 4.07 2.11
C ASN A 196 15.31 4.42 3.50
N GLN A 197 15.35 5.71 3.84
CA GLN A 197 15.82 6.15 5.16
C GLN A 197 14.89 5.67 6.28
N ILE A 198 13.57 5.61 6.03
CA ILE A 198 12.58 5.11 6.98
C ILE A 198 12.78 3.61 7.21
N VAL A 199 12.94 2.83 6.14
CA VAL A 199 13.21 1.39 6.20
C VAL A 199 14.51 1.11 6.96
N GLY A 200 15.53 1.94 6.77
CA GLY A 200 16.81 1.86 7.49
C GLY A 200 16.67 1.95 9.01
N MET A 201 15.62 2.59 9.52
CA MET A 201 15.35 2.68 10.97
C MET A 201 14.96 1.34 11.61
N PHE A 202 14.56 0.35 10.81
CA PHE A 202 14.13 -0.97 11.31
C PHE A 202 15.27 -1.99 11.32
N GLY A 203 16.54 -1.56 11.29
CA GLY A 203 17.70 -2.46 11.50
C GLY A 203 17.82 -3.60 10.49
N GLY A 204 17.25 -3.45 9.29
CA GLY A 204 17.20 -4.51 8.28
C GLY A 204 16.12 -5.57 8.51
N VAL A 205 15.25 -5.43 9.51
CA VAL A 205 14.05 -6.30 9.66
C VAL A 205 13.08 -6.09 8.49
N ILE A 206 13.02 -4.86 7.98
CA ILE A 206 12.29 -4.52 6.77
C ILE A 206 13.29 -4.46 5.61
N PHE A 207 13.08 -5.29 4.61
CA PHE A 207 13.91 -5.32 3.41
C PHE A 207 13.20 -4.60 2.27
N ASN A 208 13.88 -3.60 1.70
CA ASN A 208 13.49 -3.07 0.39
C ASN A 208 14.14 -3.93 -0.70
N THR A 209 13.36 -4.82 -1.32
CA THR A 209 13.79 -5.57 -2.50
C THR A 209 13.28 -4.87 -3.76
N PRO A 210 14.12 -4.12 -4.50
CA PRO A 210 13.70 -3.46 -5.73
C PRO A 210 13.22 -4.50 -6.75
N GLU A 211 12.19 -4.12 -7.52
CA GLU A 211 11.36 -4.93 -8.44
C GLU A 211 12.12 -5.94 -9.31
N SER A 212 13.42 -5.74 -9.59
CA SER A 212 14.28 -6.69 -10.30
C SER A 212 14.30 -8.13 -9.74
N ILE A 213 13.84 -8.34 -8.49
CA ILE A 213 13.77 -9.65 -7.83
C ILE A 213 12.35 -10.25 -7.84
N ILE A 214 11.32 -9.42 -8.04
CA ILE A 214 9.97 -9.91 -8.29
C ILE A 214 9.93 -10.29 -9.76
N GLU A 215 9.77 -11.57 -10.10
CA GLU A 215 9.66 -12.06 -11.48
C GLU A 215 8.35 -11.55 -12.13
N GLY A 216 8.26 -10.24 -12.36
CA GLY A 216 7.21 -9.57 -13.09
C GLY A 216 7.70 -9.21 -14.47
N LYS A 217 6.92 -9.53 -15.50
CA LYS A 217 7.23 -9.08 -16.86
C LYS A 217 6.59 -7.72 -17.05
N ILE A 218 7.38 -6.65 -17.14
CA ILE A 218 6.88 -5.34 -17.57
C ILE A 218 6.33 -5.52 -18.99
N THR A 219 5.01 -5.56 -19.12
CA THR A 219 4.37 -5.67 -20.43
C THR A 219 4.35 -4.28 -21.06
N THR A 220 4.50 -4.22 -22.39
CA THR A 220 4.53 -2.97 -23.18
C THR A 220 3.27 -2.10 -23.04
N LYS A 221 2.23 -2.56 -22.33
CA LYS A 221 1.00 -1.81 -22.06
C LYS A 221 0.94 -1.20 -20.64
N GLY A 222 2.05 -1.20 -19.89
CA GLY A 222 2.10 -0.60 -18.56
C GLY A 222 1.24 -1.33 -17.53
N ARG A 223 1.15 -2.65 -17.66
CA ARG A 223 0.48 -3.53 -16.70
C ARG A 223 1.54 -4.16 -15.83
N ILE A 224 1.32 -4.13 -14.53
CA ILE A 224 2.23 -4.68 -13.56
C ILE A 224 1.70 -6.04 -13.14
N GLU A 225 2.56 -7.05 -13.21
CA GLU A 225 2.31 -8.41 -12.73
C GLU A 225 3.26 -8.61 -11.54
N TYR A 226 2.72 -8.68 -10.32
CA TYR A 226 3.56 -8.90 -9.14
C TYR A 226 3.51 -10.37 -8.72
N GLN A 227 4.68 -10.98 -8.57
CA GLN A 227 4.85 -12.27 -7.89
C GLN A 227 5.74 -12.09 -6.67
N PHE A 228 5.17 -11.65 -5.55
CA PHE A 228 5.92 -11.58 -4.29
C PHE A 228 5.67 -12.84 -3.46
N LYS A 229 6.71 -13.36 -2.79
CA LYS A 229 6.61 -14.41 -1.77
C LYS A 229 6.77 -13.75 -0.39
N MET A 230 5.93 -14.11 0.57
CA MET A 230 5.96 -13.53 1.92
C MET A 230 6.46 -14.58 2.92
N TYR A 231 7.39 -14.17 3.79
CA TYR A 231 7.95 -15.03 4.82
C TYR A 231 7.70 -14.39 6.18
N GLY A 232 6.64 -14.82 6.88
CA GLY A 232 6.42 -14.47 8.29
C GLY A 232 6.52 -12.97 8.62
N GLY A 233 6.10 -12.08 7.73
CA GLY A 233 6.25 -10.63 7.86
C GLY A 233 5.28 -9.87 6.97
N ILE A 234 5.15 -8.56 7.15
CA ILE A 234 4.27 -7.72 6.34
C ILE A 234 5.04 -7.21 5.12
N THR A 235 4.50 -7.49 3.93
CA THR A 235 5.02 -6.93 2.67
C THR A 235 4.32 -5.62 2.40
N ILE A 236 5.08 -4.53 2.35
CA ILE A 236 4.60 -3.26 1.82
C ILE A 236 4.95 -3.21 0.34
N VAL A 237 3.94 -3.28 -0.52
CA VAL A 237 4.09 -3.18 -1.97
C VAL A 237 3.72 -1.78 -2.41
N PHE A 238 4.65 -1.09 -3.06
CA PHE A 238 4.36 0.17 -3.74
C PHE A 238 3.99 -0.15 -5.18
N ILE A 239 2.73 0.12 -5.54
CA ILE A 239 2.23 -0.18 -6.88
C ILE A 239 1.99 1.13 -7.62
N GLU A 240 2.72 1.34 -8.72
CA GLU A 240 2.41 2.44 -9.62
C GLU A 240 1.10 2.13 -10.37
N VAL A 241 0.04 2.86 -10.04
CA VAL A 241 -1.18 2.82 -10.86
C VAL A 241 -1.10 3.94 -11.88
N LYS A 242 -1.02 3.61 -13.17
CA LYS A 242 -1.07 4.59 -14.27
C LYS A 242 -2.46 5.23 -14.35
N GLN A 243 -2.76 6.15 -13.43
CA GLN A 243 -4.01 6.92 -13.38
C GLN A 243 -3.98 8.06 -14.40
N LYS A 244 -3.65 7.79 -15.67
CA LYS A 244 -4.00 8.73 -16.72
C LYS A 244 -5.52 8.72 -16.86
N SER A 245 -6.20 9.58 -16.08
CA SER A 245 -7.64 9.86 -16.20
C SER A 245 -8.55 8.63 -16.16
N GLY A 246 -8.28 7.69 -15.25
CA GLY A 246 -9.07 6.48 -15.13
C GLY A 246 -10.44 6.71 -14.52
N THR A 247 -11.46 6.02 -15.02
CA THR A 247 -12.80 6.02 -14.40
C THR A 247 -12.78 5.27 -13.07
N ASN A 248 -13.77 5.48 -12.19
CA ASN A 248 -13.91 4.68 -10.96
C ASN A 248 -13.89 3.16 -11.22
N PHE A 249 -14.33 2.71 -12.39
CA PHE A 249 -14.26 1.30 -12.78
C PHE A 249 -12.83 0.78 -12.93
N GLU A 250 -11.92 1.58 -13.45
CA GLU A 250 -10.51 1.18 -13.59
C GLU A 250 -9.83 1.05 -12.22
N LEU A 251 -10.16 1.94 -11.28
CA LEU A 251 -9.70 1.82 -9.89
C LEU A 251 -10.23 0.54 -9.24
N LEU A 252 -11.51 0.21 -9.46
CA LEU A 252 -12.10 -1.02 -8.93
C LEU A 252 -11.46 -2.27 -9.54
N ASP A 253 -11.20 -2.29 -10.85
CA ASP A 253 -10.50 -3.39 -11.51
C ASP A 253 -9.06 -3.54 -11.01
N PHE A 254 -8.38 -2.43 -10.72
CA PHE A 254 -7.08 -2.45 -10.07
C PHE A 254 -7.14 -3.06 -8.68
N ILE A 255 -8.08 -2.62 -7.83
CA ILE A 255 -8.32 -3.21 -6.51
C ILE A 255 -8.60 -4.72 -6.63
N ALA A 256 -9.37 -5.12 -7.64
CA ALA A 256 -9.69 -6.51 -7.89
C ALA A 256 -8.46 -7.36 -8.23
N GLN A 257 -7.57 -6.84 -9.08
CA GLN A 257 -6.29 -7.48 -9.39
C GLN A 257 -5.44 -7.63 -8.13
N VAL A 258 -5.30 -6.57 -7.32
CA VAL A 258 -4.52 -6.61 -6.08
C VAL A 258 -5.07 -7.65 -5.10
N ILE A 259 -6.40 -7.72 -4.93
CA ILE A 259 -7.02 -8.74 -4.08
C ILE A 259 -6.69 -10.15 -4.59
N ALA A 260 -6.83 -10.39 -5.90
CA ALA A 260 -6.57 -11.69 -6.51
C ALA A 260 -5.11 -12.12 -6.37
N GLU A 261 -4.16 -11.21 -6.58
CA GLU A 261 -2.72 -11.47 -6.39
C GLU A 261 -2.37 -11.74 -4.93
N CYS A 262 -2.92 -10.96 -4.00
CA CYS A 262 -2.73 -11.18 -2.57
C CYS A 262 -3.33 -12.52 -2.10
N ASP A 263 -4.50 -12.91 -2.59
CA ASP A 263 -5.16 -14.19 -2.26
C ASP A 263 -4.34 -15.38 -2.78
N ALA A 264 -3.87 -15.31 -4.03
CA ALA A 264 -2.97 -16.32 -4.59
C ALA A 264 -1.65 -16.41 -3.80
N CYS A 265 -1.07 -15.27 -3.43
CA CYS A 265 0.14 -15.21 -2.61
C CYS A 265 -0.07 -15.83 -1.22
N ALA A 266 -1.17 -15.47 -0.55
CA ALA A 266 -1.55 -16.01 0.75
C ALA A 266 -1.65 -17.55 0.71
N TRP A 267 -2.27 -18.09 -0.33
CA TRP A 267 -2.35 -19.54 -0.53
C TRP A 267 -0.97 -20.18 -0.72
N VAL A 268 -0.09 -19.61 -1.54
CA VAL A 268 1.29 -20.14 -1.72
C VAL A 268 2.06 -20.12 -0.41
N ASN A 269 1.95 -19.05 0.37
CA ASN A 269 2.61 -18.96 1.68
C ASN A 269 2.04 -19.99 2.67
N HIS A 270 0.75 -20.30 2.57
CA HIS A 270 0.12 -21.37 3.34
C HIS A 270 0.66 -22.75 2.97
N GLN A 271 0.82 -23.05 1.68
CA GLN A 271 1.43 -24.30 1.24
C GLN A 271 2.86 -24.47 1.74
N ASP A 272 3.61 -23.38 1.83
CA ASP A 272 4.98 -23.38 2.35
C ASP A 272 5.07 -23.45 3.89
N GLY A 273 3.93 -23.54 4.60
CA GLY A 273 3.89 -23.56 6.07
C GLY A 273 4.27 -22.22 6.70
N ARG A 274 4.10 -21.13 5.97
CA ARG A 274 4.46 -19.75 6.37
C ARG A 274 3.25 -18.86 6.66
N TYR A 275 2.05 -19.43 6.65
CA TYR A 275 0.82 -18.67 6.93
C TYR A 275 0.68 -18.35 8.41
N ILE A 276 0.32 -17.10 8.70
CA ILE A 276 0.08 -16.62 10.06
C ILE A 276 -1.22 -15.81 10.03
N GLY A 277 -2.31 -16.36 10.59
CA GLY A 277 -3.55 -15.61 10.81
C GLY A 277 -4.84 -16.33 10.42
N ASP A 278 -5.94 -15.55 10.46
CA ASP A 278 -7.27 -15.94 9.98
C ASP A 278 -7.23 -16.15 8.46
N PRO A 279 -7.75 -17.25 7.91
CA PRO A 279 -7.77 -17.54 6.47
C PRO A 279 -8.54 -16.51 5.63
N SER A 280 -9.32 -15.62 6.25
CA SER A 280 -10.19 -14.69 5.54
C SER A 280 -9.42 -13.41 5.16
N PRO A 281 -9.06 -13.21 3.88
CA PRO A 281 -8.39 -12.00 3.46
C PRO A 281 -9.32 -10.80 3.71
N GLN A 282 -8.75 -9.70 4.21
CA GLN A 282 -9.51 -8.47 4.48
C GLN A 282 -8.88 -7.33 3.68
N PHE A 283 -9.72 -6.40 3.23
CA PHE A 283 -9.27 -5.25 2.43
C PHE A 283 -9.78 -3.95 3.06
N PHE A 284 -8.85 -3.06 3.39
CA PHE A 284 -9.14 -1.80 4.05
C PHE A 284 -8.51 -0.62 3.32
N ILE A 285 -9.11 0.57 3.49
CA ILE A 285 -8.54 1.84 3.02
C ILE A 285 -8.15 2.72 4.20
N GLY A 286 -6.93 3.24 4.20
CA GLY A 286 -6.49 4.20 5.21
C GLY A 286 -7.26 5.51 5.13
N ASN A 287 -7.67 6.05 6.27
CA ASN A 287 -8.39 7.33 6.36
C ASN A 287 -7.77 8.22 7.46
N PHE A 288 -7.28 9.39 7.08
CA PHE A 288 -6.72 10.36 8.02
C PHE A 288 -7.82 11.10 8.79
N GLN A 289 -7.46 11.64 9.95
CA GLN A 289 -8.27 12.62 10.67
C GLN A 289 -8.53 13.82 9.75
N GLY A 290 -9.79 13.98 9.32
CA GLY A 290 -10.19 14.92 8.27
C GLY A 290 -10.83 14.29 7.03
N GLY A 291 -10.90 12.96 6.96
CA GLY A 291 -11.58 12.22 5.89
C GLY A 291 -10.76 12.06 4.60
N SER A 292 -9.49 12.45 4.62
CA SER A 292 -8.60 12.21 3.48
C SER A 292 -8.25 10.73 3.41
N LYS A 293 -8.53 10.10 2.26
CA LYS A 293 -8.14 8.72 1.95
C LYS A 293 -6.84 8.63 1.12
N ARG A 294 -6.15 9.76 0.90
CA ARG A 294 -5.03 9.86 -0.04
C ARG A 294 -3.85 10.60 0.56
N ILE A 295 -2.66 10.02 0.41
CA ILE A 295 -1.38 10.71 0.53
C ILE A 295 -1.02 11.15 -0.89
N ARG A 296 -0.75 12.44 -1.07
CA ARG A 296 -0.26 12.95 -2.36
C ARG A 296 1.24 13.12 -2.27
N ILE A 297 1.96 12.31 -3.04
CA ILE A 297 3.36 12.56 -3.36
C ILE A 297 3.33 13.42 -4.62
N GLU A 298 3.33 14.73 -4.44
CA GLU A 298 3.40 15.70 -5.54
C GLU A 298 4.86 15.94 -5.89
N ASP A 299 5.14 16.07 -7.18
CA ASP A 299 6.44 16.55 -7.64
C ASP A 299 6.64 18.02 -7.26
N PRO A 300 7.88 18.43 -6.96
CA PRO A 300 8.21 19.83 -7.10
C PRO A 300 7.99 20.24 -8.57
N PRO A 301 7.38 21.40 -8.84
CA PRO A 301 7.17 21.86 -10.20
C PRO A 301 8.51 21.92 -10.92
N SER A 302 8.47 21.61 -12.21
CA SER A 302 9.67 21.55 -13.05
C SER A 302 10.41 22.89 -13.17
N SER A 303 9.78 23.99 -12.77
CA SER A 303 10.39 25.29 -12.53
C SER A 303 9.99 25.82 -11.15
N PHE A 304 10.98 26.16 -10.32
CA PHE A 304 10.79 27.02 -9.14
C PHE A 304 10.50 28.44 -9.63
N ASP A 305 9.28 28.69 -10.09
CA ASP A 305 8.84 30.05 -10.36
C ASP A 305 8.86 30.86 -9.06
N SER A 306 8.97 32.18 -9.13
CA SER A 306 9.12 33.04 -7.94
C SER A 306 7.96 32.91 -6.94
N ASP A 307 6.82 32.38 -7.39
CA ASP A 307 5.61 32.17 -6.61
C ASP A 307 5.52 30.77 -5.97
N TYR A 308 6.52 29.90 -6.18
CA TYR A 308 6.49 28.55 -5.63
C TYR A 308 6.80 28.52 -4.13
N ASP A 309 5.81 28.09 -3.35
CA ASP A 309 5.94 27.92 -1.90
C ASP A 309 6.70 26.62 -1.56
N CYS A 310 8.03 26.73 -1.56
CA CYS A 310 8.95 25.65 -1.16
C CYS A 310 8.64 25.11 0.24
N ARG A 311 8.15 25.97 1.14
CA ARG A 311 7.83 25.58 2.52
C ARG A 311 6.64 24.65 2.54
N ASN A 312 5.57 24.97 1.81
CA ASN A 312 4.41 24.10 1.70
C ASN A 312 4.77 22.75 1.07
N HIS A 313 5.66 22.74 0.07
CA HIS A 313 6.10 21.49 -0.54
C HIS A 313 6.89 20.59 0.42
N VAL A 314 7.86 21.15 1.15
CA VAL A 314 8.61 20.40 2.18
C VAL A 314 7.66 19.85 3.25
N LEU A 315 6.62 20.61 3.63
CA LEU A 315 5.58 20.13 4.55
C LEU A 315 4.76 18.96 3.97
N LEU A 316 4.47 18.96 2.67
CA LEU A 316 3.78 17.85 1.99
C LEU A 316 4.65 16.59 1.94
N ILE A 317 5.93 16.73 1.60
CA ILE A 317 6.89 15.62 1.65
C ILE A 317 6.95 15.07 3.07
N ARG A 318 7.08 15.94 4.08
CA ARG A 318 7.13 15.53 5.48
C ARG A 318 5.91 14.71 5.90
N ARG A 319 4.70 15.21 5.61
CA ARG A 319 3.45 14.49 5.91
C ARG A 319 3.39 13.13 5.22
N SER A 320 3.87 13.05 3.98
CA SER A 320 3.92 11.79 3.23
C SER A 320 4.88 10.80 3.91
N CYS A 321 6.08 11.23 4.27
CA CYS A 321 7.06 10.40 4.99
C CYS A 321 6.55 9.98 6.38
N GLU A 322 5.90 10.87 7.14
CA GLU A 322 5.35 10.56 8.46
C GLU A 322 4.17 9.57 8.37
N ALA A 323 3.36 9.64 7.32
CA ALA A 323 2.32 8.65 7.05
C ALA A 323 2.89 7.29 6.60
N LEU A 324 3.95 7.30 5.78
CA LEU A 324 4.67 6.08 5.43
C LEU A 324 5.29 5.44 6.67
N TYR A 325 5.94 6.24 7.52
CA TYR A 325 6.53 5.76 8.76
C TYR A 325 5.50 5.10 9.69
N TYR A 326 4.31 5.70 9.82
CA TYR A 326 3.17 5.08 10.51
C TYR A 326 2.85 3.70 9.95
N MET A 327 2.76 3.57 8.62
CA MET A 327 2.49 2.29 7.97
C MET A 327 3.61 1.27 8.19
N PHE A 328 4.87 1.68 8.15
CA PHE A 328 6.01 0.80 8.45
C PHE A 328 5.97 0.31 9.90
N LEU A 329 5.69 1.18 10.87
CA LEU A 329 5.54 0.80 12.28
C LEU A 329 4.39 -0.19 12.51
N LYS A 330 3.20 0.07 11.94
CA LYS A 330 2.06 -0.86 12.00
C LYS A 330 2.40 -2.21 11.39
N SER A 331 3.11 -2.18 10.26
CA SER A 331 3.56 -3.38 9.54
C SER A 331 4.61 -4.16 10.33
N TYR A 332 5.52 -3.46 11.00
CA TYR A 332 6.52 -4.06 11.88
C TYR A 332 5.85 -4.77 13.06
N ILE A 333 4.96 -4.09 13.78
CA ILE A 333 4.23 -4.66 14.94
C ILE A 333 3.44 -5.90 14.53
N ALA A 334 2.67 -5.85 13.45
CA ALA A 334 1.88 -7.01 13.06
C ALA A 334 2.76 -8.16 12.51
N GLY A 335 3.95 -7.88 11.97
CA GLY A 335 4.97 -8.90 11.71
C GLY A 335 5.51 -9.55 12.99
N LEU A 336 5.76 -8.76 14.04
CA LEU A 336 6.18 -9.28 15.35
C LEU A 336 5.09 -10.13 16.00
N ASP A 337 3.84 -9.68 15.96
CA ASP A 337 2.68 -10.46 16.41
C ASP A 337 2.61 -11.81 15.72
N ALA A 338 2.83 -11.82 14.41
CA ALA A 338 2.80 -13.03 13.62
C ALA A 338 3.90 -14.01 14.08
N ASN A 339 5.13 -13.53 14.28
CA ASN A 339 6.24 -14.36 14.76
C ASN A 339 6.04 -14.84 16.19
N TRP A 340 5.52 -13.99 17.07
CA TRP A 340 5.17 -14.34 18.43
C TRP A 340 4.12 -15.46 18.46
N ASN A 341 2.99 -15.29 17.75
CA ASN A 341 1.93 -16.29 17.65
C ASN A 341 2.45 -17.64 17.13
N ARG A 342 3.31 -17.61 16.09
CA ARG A 342 3.95 -18.81 15.56
C ARG A 342 4.85 -19.49 16.59
N SER A 343 5.64 -18.70 17.32
CA SER A 343 6.53 -19.20 18.38
C SER A 343 5.72 -19.92 19.46
N THR A 344 4.62 -19.30 19.91
CA THR A 344 3.68 -19.86 20.90
C THR A 344 3.04 -21.16 20.41
N GLN A 345 2.42 -21.15 19.23
CA GLN A 345 1.79 -22.35 18.66
C GLN A 345 2.77 -23.50 18.44
N THR A 346 4.02 -23.19 18.06
CA THR A 346 5.06 -24.22 17.92
C THR A 346 5.40 -24.80 19.28
N GLY A 347 5.56 -23.95 20.29
CA GLY A 347 5.84 -24.41 21.65
C GLY A 347 4.73 -25.26 22.25
N GLU A 348 3.46 -24.93 21.99
CA GLU A 348 2.31 -25.74 22.39
C GLU A 348 2.33 -27.13 21.73
N ARG A 349 2.67 -27.22 20.44
CA ARG A 349 2.76 -28.51 19.71
C ARG A 349 3.90 -29.39 20.22
N GLU A 350 4.99 -28.77 20.67
CA GLU A 350 6.17 -29.45 21.19
C GLU A 350 6.11 -29.69 22.71
N ASP A 351 5.03 -29.25 23.37
CA ASP A 351 4.88 -29.24 24.84
C ASP A 351 6.08 -28.58 25.56
N LYS A 352 6.62 -27.53 24.93
CA LYS A 352 7.80 -26.80 25.40
C LYS A 352 7.78 -25.35 24.93
N GLU A 353 7.93 -24.41 25.87
CA GLU A 353 8.11 -23.00 25.51
C GLU A 353 9.41 -22.78 24.72
N ARG A 354 9.33 -21.97 23.65
CA ARG A 354 10.50 -21.59 22.85
C ARG A 354 11.22 -20.42 23.48
N ASP A 355 12.55 -20.51 23.58
CA ASP A 355 13.41 -19.44 24.12
C ASP A 355 13.24 -18.09 23.41
N SER A 356 12.77 -18.08 22.16
CA SER A 356 12.51 -16.87 21.37
C SER A 356 11.21 -16.15 21.72
N THR A 357 10.23 -16.83 22.34
CA THR A 357 8.88 -16.26 22.57
C THR A 357 8.92 -14.97 23.40
N PRO A 358 9.67 -14.87 24.52
CA PRO A 358 9.78 -13.62 25.27
C PRO A 358 10.42 -12.48 24.47
N GLY A 359 11.39 -12.80 23.60
CA GLY A 359 12.04 -11.83 22.72
C GLY A 359 11.06 -11.17 21.76
N TRP A 360 10.19 -11.97 21.12
CA TRP A 360 9.15 -11.43 20.22
C TRP A 360 8.13 -10.56 20.96
N LEU A 361 7.69 -10.99 22.14
CA LEU A 361 6.75 -10.22 22.95
C LEU A 361 7.34 -8.87 23.37
N ASN A 362 8.58 -8.87 23.87
CA ASN A 362 9.28 -7.64 24.23
C ASN A 362 9.48 -6.73 23.00
N ALA A 363 9.85 -7.32 21.86
CA ALA A 363 10.02 -6.56 20.62
C ALA A 363 8.72 -5.87 20.19
N ARG A 364 7.60 -6.61 20.28
CA ARG A 364 6.27 -6.09 19.97
C ARG A 364 5.90 -4.93 20.88
N SER A 365 6.09 -5.07 22.19
CA SER A 365 5.81 -4.00 23.15
C SER A 365 6.61 -2.72 22.87
N LYS A 366 7.89 -2.83 22.50
CA LYS A 366 8.69 -1.67 22.08
C LYS A 366 8.19 -1.08 20.76
N GLY A 367 7.80 -1.91 19.79
CA GLY A 367 7.19 -1.44 18.55
C GLY A 367 5.90 -0.64 18.79
N GLU A 368 5.02 -1.12 19.68
CA GLU A 368 3.81 -0.41 20.10
C GLU A 368 4.14 0.91 20.80
N ALA A 369 5.14 0.93 21.68
CA ALA A 369 5.62 2.15 22.33
C ALA A 369 6.15 3.16 21.29
N ALA A 370 7.01 2.71 20.36
CA ALA A 370 7.52 3.54 19.26
C ALA A 370 6.39 4.17 18.44
N LEU A 371 5.37 3.37 18.08
CA LEU A 371 4.21 3.85 17.34
C LEU A 371 3.44 4.92 18.10
N ASN A 372 3.07 4.65 19.34
CA ASN A 372 2.27 5.57 20.15
C ASN A 372 3.04 6.89 20.42
N THR A 373 4.33 6.79 20.75
CA THR A 373 5.19 7.96 20.95
C THR A 373 5.36 8.78 19.66
N ALA A 374 5.51 8.12 18.50
CA ALA A 374 5.60 8.83 17.23
C ALA A 374 4.27 9.54 16.87
N ILE A 375 3.12 8.92 17.12
CA ILE A 375 1.81 9.57 16.93
C ILE A 375 1.67 10.80 17.85
N GLN A 376 2.01 10.64 19.14
CA GLN A 376 2.02 11.75 20.10
C GLN A 376 2.93 12.89 19.63
N GLY A 377 4.13 12.58 19.13
CA GLY A 377 5.04 13.57 18.59
C GLY A 377 4.45 14.37 17.42
N SER A 378 3.56 13.75 16.63
CA SER A 378 2.86 14.46 15.56
C SER A 378 1.76 15.37 16.09
N GLU A 379 1.04 14.94 17.12
CA GLU A 379 0.02 15.77 17.77
C GLU A 379 0.65 16.99 18.44
N GLU A 380 1.76 16.81 19.14
CA GLU A 380 2.58 17.89 19.74
C GLU A 380 3.01 18.91 18.68
N TYR A 381 3.43 18.43 17.50
CA TYR A 381 3.76 19.31 16.37
C TYR A 381 2.56 20.15 15.93
N PHE A 382 1.38 19.54 15.80
CA PHE A 382 0.16 20.27 15.41
C PHE A 382 -0.31 21.27 16.47
N ARG A 383 0.03 21.06 17.75
CA ARG A 383 -0.19 22.03 18.83
C ARG A 383 0.87 23.14 18.91
N GLY A 384 1.94 23.04 18.12
CA GLY A 384 3.05 24.00 18.12
C GLY A 384 4.13 23.73 19.19
N GLU A 385 4.07 22.57 19.85
CA GLU A 385 5.01 22.13 20.88
C GLU A 385 6.26 21.49 20.26
N LEU A 386 7.03 22.28 19.49
CA LEU A 386 8.09 21.75 18.62
C LEU A 386 9.19 20.99 19.36
N ALA A 387 9.57 21.43 20.56
CA ALA A 387 10.60 20.76 21.36
C ALA A 387 10.13 19.39 21.88
N ASN A 388 8.87 19.30 22.33
CA ASN A 388 8.27 18.04 22.78
C ASN A 388 8.17 17.07 21.60
N SER A 389 7.66 17.54 20.47
CA SER A 389 7.53 16.77 19.23
C SER A 389 8.85 16.12 18.81
N GLU A 390 9.96 16.85 18.89
CA GLU A 390 11.29 16.34 18.57
C GLU A 390 11.77 15.31 19.60
N GLY A 391 11.53 15.57 20.89
CA GLY A 391 11.81 14.61 21.97
C GLY A 391 11.06 13.29 21.79
N SER A 392 9.78 13.37 21.44
CA SER A 392 8.93 12.21 21.12
C SER A 392 9.45 11.46 19.89
N ALA A 393 9.84 12.17 18.82
CA ALA A 393 10.40 11.55 17.62
C ALA A 393 11.68 10.75 17.93
N LYS A 394 12.55 11.32 18.77
CA LYS A 394 13.79 10.67 19.21
C LYS A 394 13.50 9.44 20.07
N LEU A 395 12.64 9.58 21.08
CA LEU A 395 12.28 8.46 21.95
C LEU A 395 11.63 7.30 21.17
N ALA A 396 10.80 7.62 20.17
CA ALA A 396 10.23 6.61 19.28
C ALA A 396 11.29 5.85 18.48
N ALA A 397 12.35 6.54 18.02
CA ALA A 397 13.47 5.90 17.34
C ALA A 397 14.31 5.04 18.30
N ASP A 398 14.57 5.52 19.52
CA ASP A 398 15.31 4.79 20.55
C ASP A 398 14.64 3.43 20.85
N PHE A 399 13.30 3.37 20.89
CA PHE A 399 12.57 2.11 21.05
C PHE A 399 12.82 1.07 19.94
N LEU A 400 13.17 1.51 18.73
CA LEU A 400 13.46 0.61 17.60
C LEU A 400 14.93 0.14 17.56
N GLU A 401 15.87 0.90 18.12
CA GLU A 401 17.30 0.56 18.11
C GLU A 401 17.65 -0.55 19.13
N GLU A 402 16.85 -0.73 20.18
CA GLU A 402 17.13 -1.69 21.26
C GLU A 402 16.68 -3.14 20.95
N HIS A 403 16.85 -3.60 19.70
CA HIS A 403 16.44 -4.94 19.23
C HIS A 403 17.60 -5.86 18.85
#